data_AF-A0AAJ1XAZ6-F1
#
_entry.id   AF-A0AAJ1XAZ6-F1
#
_cell.length_a   1.000
_cell.length_b   1.000
_cell.length_c   1.000
_cell.angle_alpha   90.00
_cell.angle_beta   90.00
_cell.angle_gamma   90.00
#
_symmetry.space_group_name_H-M   'P 1'
#
loop_
_entity.id
_entity.type
_entity.pdbx_description
1 polymer ?
#
loop_
_entity_poly.entity_id
_entity_poly.type
_entity_poly.pdbx_seq_one_letter_code
_entity_poly.pdbx_strand_id
1 'polypeptide(L)'
;MPATNTARMEGDMNQGSSPIDMLELAKRLETLERSHSRLSARTMALQQIVDVLAWGCWHGPSEVSKRLLESGQKSLAAINTWPEELQQEAVNVWNQAYRQLADPDAGASFIAVRPE
;
A
#
# COMPACT_ATOMS: atom_id res chain seq x y z
N MET A 1 3.71 74.27 -8.17
CA MET A 1 3.51 73.34 -9.31
C MET A 1 4.68 73.52 -10.27
N PRO A 2 5.27 72.43 -10.75
CA PRO A 2 4.70 71.70 -11.87
C PRO A 2 4.34 70.25 -11.51
N ALA A 3 3.24 69.80 -12.09
CA ALA A 3 2.76 68.43 -12.05
C ALA A 3 3.13 67.74 -13.36
N THR A 4 3.71 66.55 -13.30
CA THR A 4 3.51 65.52 -14.35
C THR A 4 3.97 64.14 -13.88
N ASN A 5 3.05 63.17 -13.98
CA ASN A 5 3.24 61.73 -14.29
C ASN A 5 4.10 60.88 -13.33
N THR A 6 3.70 59.69 -12.87
CA THR A 6 2.79 58.69 -13.45
C THR A 6 2.47 57.70 -12.33
N ALA A 7 1.26 57.73 -11.77
CA ALA A 7 0.79 56.64 -10.91
C ALA A 7 0.15 55.58 -11.81
N ARG A 8 0.99 54.71 -12.39
CA ARG A 8 0.58 53.45 -12.98
C ARG A 8 1.52 52.38 -12.44
N MET A 9 1.15 51.79 -11.31
CA MET A 9 1.57 50.45 -10.92
C MET A 9 0.29 49.61 -10.91
N GLU A 10 -0.14 49.25 -12.10
CA GLU A 10 -0.75 47.94 -12.31
C GLU A 10 0.35 46.90 -12.05
N GLY A 11 0.00 45.82 -11.35
CA GLY A 11 0.85 44.64 -11.29
C GLY A 11 1.10 44.14 -9.89
N ASP A 12 0.05 43.59 -9.27
CA ASP A 12 0.19 42.45 -8.35
C ASP A 12 -1.13 41.65 -8.40
N MET A 13 -1.56 41.31 -9.62
CA MET A 13 -2.51 40.21 -9.83
C MET A 13 -1.74 39.05 -10.46
N ASN A 14 -2.03 37.86 -9.94
CA ASN A 14 -1.46 36.56 -10.28
C ASN A 14 -0.04 36.33 -9.77
N GLN A 15 0.05 35.94 -8.49
CA GLN A 15 0.81 34.73 -8.18
C GLN A 15 0.25 33.62 -9.07
N GLY A 16 0.84 33.50 -10.26
CA GLY A 16 0.54 32.47 -11.21
C GLY A 16 0.71 31.15 -10.50
N SER A 17 -0.41 30.45 -10.30
CA SER A 17 -0.41 29.00 -10.25
C SER A 17 0.48 28.56 -11.40
N SER A 18 1.72 28.17 -11.09
CA SER A 18 2.62 27.60 -12.07
C SER A 18 1.83 26.50 -12.78
N PRO A 19 1.77 26.48 -14.11
CA PRO A 19 0.99 25.48 -14.82
C PRO A 19 1.42 24.13 -14.26
N ILE A 20 0.46 23.37 -13.73
CA ILE A 20 0.73 22.03 -13.23
C ILE A 20 1.39 21.31 -14.40
N ASP A 21 2.66 20.94 -14.22
CA ASP A 21 3.36 20.15 -15.22
C ASP A 21 2.61 18.83 -15.31
N MET A 22 1.86 18.67 -16.40
CA MET A 22 0.99 17.52 -16.63
C MET A 22 1.81 16.22 -16.64
N LEU A 23 3.10 16.28 -16.97
CA LEU A 23 4.02 15.15 -16.89
C LEU A 23 4.31 14.76 -15.44
N GLU A 24 4.56 15.75 -14.58
CA GLU A 24 4.77 15.56 -13.14
C GLU A 24 3.50 15.03 -12.47
N LEU A 25 2.33 15.55 -12.83
CA LEU A 25 1.05 15.04 -12.35
C LEU A 25 0.82 13.58 -12.76
N ALA A 26 1.12 13.22 -14.02
CA ALA A 26 0.99 11.85 -14.52
C ALA A 26 1.89 10.88 -13.73
N LYS A 27 3.16 11.25 -13.46
CA LYS A 27 4.07 10.42 -12.64
C LYS A 27 3.58 10.22 -11.22
N ARG A 28 3.02 11.26 -10.60
CA ARG A 28 2.45 11.17 -9.25
C ARG A 28 1.24 10.24 -9.22
N LEU A 29 0.36 10.32 -10.22
CA LEU A 29 -0.79 9.43 -10.35
C LEU A 29 -0.37 7.97 -10.54
N GLU A 30 0.62 7.72 -11.39
CA GLU A 30 1.17 6.37 -11.60
C GLU A 30 1.77 5.80 -10.30
N THR A 31 2.50 6.62 -9.54
CA THR A 31 3.05 6.23 -8.24
C THR A 31 1.94 5.91 -7.23
N LEU A 32 0.87 6.70 -7.22
CA LEU A 32 -0.28 6.49 -6.35
C LEU A 32 -1.02 5.20 -6.72
N GLU A 33 -1.21 4.94 -8.01
CA GLU A 33 -1.84 3.72 -8.51
C GLU A 33 -1.04 2.48 -8.10
N ARG A 34 0.28 2.49 -8.29
CA ARG A 34 1.15 1.37 -7.86
C ARG A 34 1.06 1.15 -6.35
N SER A 35 1.08 2.23 -5.57
CA SER A 35 0.98 2.16 -4.11
C SER A 35 -0.36 1.59 -3.66
N HIS A 36 -1.45 2.01 -4.31
CA HIS A 36 -2.79 1.50 -4.07
C HIS A 36 -2.87 0.00 -4.39
N SER A 37 -2.41 -0.41 -5.56
CA SER A 37 -2.41 -1.82 -5.98
C SER A 37 -1.63 -2.73 -5.01
N ARG A 38 -0.47 -2.27 -4.51
CA ARG A 38 0.30 -2.98 -3.48
C ARG A 38 -0.46 -3.08 -2.16
N LEU A 39 -1.11 -2.00 -1.73
CA LEU A 39 -1.92 -2.00 -0.52
C LEU A 39 -3.12 -2.96 -0.65
N SER A 40 -3.81 -2.94 -1.79
CA SER A 40 -4.93 -3.85 -2.06
C SER A 40 -4.47 -5.32 -2.02
N ALA A 41 -3.31 -5.63 -2.62
CA ALA A 41 -2.74 -6.97 -2.59
C ALA A 41 -2.46 -7.45 -1.14
N ARG A 42 -1.84 -6.58 -0.31
CA ARG A 42 -1.61 -6.88 1.11
C ARG A 42 -2.91 -7.10 1.87
N THR A 43 -3.88 -6.21 1.71
CA THR A 43 -5.17 -6.28 2.41
C THR A 43 -5.93 -7.55 2.06
N MET A 44 -5.94 -7.95 0.79
CA MET A 44 -6.56 -9.21 0.37
C MET A 44 -5.90 -10.44 1.01
N ALA A 45 -4.56 -10.47 1.06
CA ALA A 45 -3.83 -11.56 1.73
C ALA A 45 -4.11 -11.59 3.24
N LEU A 46 -4.07 -10.43 3.90
CA LEU A 46 -4.38 -10.29 5.33
C LEU A 46 -5.79 -10.74 5.67
N GLN A 47 -6.79 -10.38 4.86
CA GLN A 47 -8.17 -10.80 5.08
C GLN A 47 -8.29 -12.34 5.10
N GLN A 48 -7.66 -13.02 4.13
CA GLN A 48 -7.68 -14.47 4.07
C GLN A 48 -6.95 -15.13 5.25
N ILE A 49 -5.86 -14.52 5.73
CA ILE A 49 -5.17 -14.96 6.94
C ILE A 49 -6.08 -14.83 8.16
N VAL A 50 -6.74 -13.68 8.32
CA VAL A 50 -7.70 -13.45 9.42
C VAL A 50 -8.82 -14.48 9.38
N ASP A 51 -9.34 -14.82 8.22
CA ASP A 51 -10.38 -15.85 8.07
C ASP A 51 -9.88 -17.23 8.54
N VAL A 52 -8.63 -17.59 8.21
CA VAL A 52 -8.00 -18.84 8.69
C VAL A 52 -7.77 -18.81 10.21
N LEU A 53 -7.32 -17.69 10.77
CA LEU A 53 -7.09 -17.56 12.22
C LEU A 53 -8.40 -17.56 13.00
N ALA A 54 -9.45 -16.91 12.51
CA ALA A 54 -10.78 -16.90 13.10
C ALA A 54 -11.40 -18.31 13.10
N TRP A 55 -11.21 -19.06 12.01
CA TRP A 55 -11.52 -20.49 11.98
C TRP A 55 -10.70 -21.25 13.03
N GLY A 56 -9.41 -20.95 13.13
CA GLY A 56 -8.46 -21.58 14.05
C GLY A 56 -8.78 -21.47 15.55
N CYS A 57 -9.66 -20.55 15.96
CA CYS A 57 -10.13 -20.43 17.35
C CYS A 57 -10.75 -21.73 17.91
N TRP A 58 -11.23 -22.62 17.04
CA TRP A 58 -11.87 -23.88 17.42
C TRP A 58 -11.04 -25.13 17.06
N HIS A 59 -9.80 -24.95 16.61
CA HIS A 59 -8.98 -26.00 16.02
C HIS A 59 -7.59 -26.10 16.66
N GLY A 60 -6.96 -27.26 16.49
CA GLY A 60 -5.60 -27.48 16.99
C GLY A 60 -4.56 -26.67 16.21
N PRO A 61 -3.43 -26.25 16.82
CA PRO A 61 -2.39 -25.49 16.12
C PRO A 61 -1.89 -26.14 14.82
N SER A 62 -1.75 -27.47 14.80
CA SER A 62 -1.34 -28.21 13.61
C SER A 62 -2.36 -28.14 12.46
N GLU A 63 -3.66 -28.10 12.78
CA GLU A 63 -4.74 -27.94 11.80
C GLU A 63 -4.73 -26.53 11.23
N VAL A 64 -4.50 -25.52 12.08
CA VAL A 64 -4.35 -24.12 11.67
C VAL A 64 -3.15 -23.96 10.74
N SER A 65 -1.99 -24.53 11.07
CA SER A 65 -0.80 -24.50 10.19
C SER A 65 -1.09 -25.07 8.80
N LYS A 66 -1.77 -26.22 8.76
CA LYS A 66 -2.11 -26.89 7.50
C LYS A 66 -3.09 -26.04 6.68
N ARG A 67 -4.13 -25.50 7.32
CA ARG A 67 -5.12 -24.63 6.69
C ARG A 67 -4.48 -23.35 6.15
N LEU A 68 -3.54 -22.76 6.90
CA LEU A 68 -2.81 -21.56 6.49
C LEU A 68 -2.00 -21.83 5.21
N LEU A 69 -1.31 -22.97 5.12
CA LEU A 69 -0.57 -23.37 3.92
C LEU A 69 -1.49 -23.63 2.72
N GLU A 70 -2.59 -24.36 2.91
CA GLU A 70 -3.56 -24.65 1.84
C GLU A 70 -4.23 -23.37 1.32
N SER A 71 -4.65 -22.47 2.21
CA SER A 71 -5.22 -21.17 1.85
C SER A 71 -4.20 -20.28 1.15
N GLY A 72 -2.96 -20.25 1.63
CA GLY A 72 -1.86 -19.52 0.99
C GLY A 72 -1.60 -20.00 -0.44
N GLN A 73 -1.54 -21.31 -0.67
CA GLN A 73 -1.37 -21.87 -2.01
C GLN A 73 -2.52 -21.48 -2.96
N LYS A 74 -3.77 -21.53 -2.47
CA LYS A 74 -4.94 -21.11 -3.26
C LYS A 74 -4.92 -19.61 -3.55
N SER A 75 -4.54 -18.81 -2.57
CA SER A 75 -4.38 -17.36 -2.69
C SER A 75 -3.37 -17.01 -3.78
N LEU A 76 -2.19 -17.63 -3.74
CA LEU A 76 -1.13 -17.41 -4.71
C LEU A 76 -1.51 -17.88 -6.12
N ALA A 77 -2.21 -19.00 -6.24
CA ALA A 77 -2.73 -19.45 -7.53
C ALA A 77 -3.76 -18.46 -8.12
N ALA A 78 -4.57 -17.81 -7.28
CA ALA A 78 -5.58 -16.84 -7.71
C ALA A 78 -4.99 -15.51 -8.22
N ILE A 79 -3.76 -15.19 -7.83
CA ILE A 79 -3.08 -13.93 -8.22
C ILE A 79 -1.94 -14.15 -9.22
N ASN A 80 -1.80 -15.34 -9.80
CA ASN A 80 -0.71 -15.67 -10.72
C ASN A 80 -0.71 -14.83 -12.02
N THR A 81 -1.82 -14.18 -12.33
CA THR A 81 -1.98 -13.25 -13.48
C THR A 81 -1.67 -11.80 -13.11
N TRP A 82 -1.43 -11.50 -11.84
CA TRP A 82 -1.09 -10.15 -11.39
C TRP A 82 0.35 -9.77 -11.78
N PRO A 83 0.70 -8.48 -11.82
CA PRO A 83 2.09 -8.06 -11.88
C PRO A 83 2.94 -8.72 -10.79
N GLU A 84 4.17 -9.13 -11.14
CA GLU A 84 5.09 -9.85 -10.24
C GLU A 84 5.29 -9.15 -8.90
N GLU A 85 5.39 -7.82 -8.91
CA GLU A 85 5.53 -7.00 -7.71
C GLU A 85 4.37 -7.21 -6.71
N LEU A 86 3.13 -7.35 -7.21
CA LEU A 86 1.95 -7.56 -6.37
C LEU A 86 1.88 -9.01 -5.87
N GLN A 87 2.30 -9.97 -6.70
CA GLN A 87 2.43 -11.37 -6.28
C GLN A 87 3.44 -11.49 -5.13
N GLN A 88 4.60 -10.86 -5.27
CA GLN A 88 5.64 -10.87 -4.23
C GLN A 88 5.15 -10.23 -2.94
N GLU A 89 4.34 -9.17 -3.04
CA GLU A 89 3.75 -8.53 -1.89
C GLU A 89 2.81 -9.46 -1.10
N ALA A 90 1.93 -10.20 -1.80
CA ALA A 90 1.08 -11.21 -1.17
C ALA A 90 1.90 -12.38 -0.59
N VAL A 91 2.93 -12.85 -1.30
CA VAL A 91 3.87 -13.88 -0.81
C VAL A 91 4.53 -13.45 0.49
N ASN A 92 4.98 -12.19 0.59
CA ASN A 92 5.61 -11.67 1.80
C ASN A 92 4.67 -11.72 3.00
N VAL A 93 3.40 -11.34 2.81
CA VAL A 93 2.37 -11.38 3.86
C VAL A 93 2.11 -12.81 4.32
N TRP A 94 1.94 -13.76 3.40
CA TRP A 94 1.75 -15.17 3.74
C TRP A 94 2.95 -15.77 4.47
N ASN A 95 4.17 -15.48 4.01
CA ASN A 95 5.40 -15.94 4.66
C ASN A 95 5.58 -15.33 6.06
N GLN A 96 5.11 -14.10 6.28
CA GLN A 96 5.12 -13.48 7.60
C GLN A 96 4.11 -14.17 8.52
N ALA A 97 2.88 -14.39 8.08
CA ALA A 97 1.87 -15.09 8.87
C ALA A 97 2.30 -16.50 9.26
N TYR A 98 2.92 -17.25 8.34
CA TYR A 98 3.46 -18.57 8.64
C TYR A 98 4.59 -18.53 9.68
N ARG A 99 5.50 -17.56 9.58
CA ARG A 99 6.57 -17.36 10.57
C ARG A 99 6.01 -17.01 11.95
N GLN A 100 5.03 -16.12 12.01
CA GLN A 100 4.37 -15.71 13.27
C GLN A 100 3.60 -16.85 13.93
N LEU A 101 3.15 -17.84 13.16
CA LEU A 101 2.52 -19.03 13.72
C LEU A 101 3.53 -19.94 14.44
N ALA A 102 4.76 -20.04 13.91
CA ALA A 102 5.84 -20.83 14.51
C ALA A 102 6.50 -20.12 15.69
N ASP A 103 6.53 -18.79 15.64
CA ASP A 103 7.07 -17.90 16.67
C ASP A 103 6.23 -16.61 16.70
N PRO A 104 5.30 -16.45 17.66
CA PRO A 104 4.46 -15.26 17.79
C PRO A 104 5.25 -13.96 17.91
N ASP A 105 6.50 -14.03 18.37
CA ASP A 105 7.40 -12.90 18.54
C ASP A 105 8.30 -12.66 17.31
N ALA A 106 8.25 -13.53 16.29
CA ALA A 106 8.92 -13.35 15.01
C ALA A 106 8.27 -12.21 14.20
N GLY A 107 8.56 -10.97 14.60
CA GLY A 107 8.29 -9.77 13.83
C GLY A 107 6.94 -9.12 14.09
N ALA A 108 6.51 -9.01 15.35
CA ALA A 108 5.49 -8.04 15.76
C ALA A 108 5.99 -6.60 15.64
N SER A 109 6.42 -6.18 14.44
CA SER A 109 6.56 -4.77 14.08
C SER A 109 5.41 -4.44 13.14
N PHE A 110 4.23 -4.25 13.72
CA PHE A 110 3.14 -3.59 13.02
C PHE A 110 3.60 -2.15 12.79
N ILE A 111 3.96 -1.85 11.55
CA ILE A 111 3.95 -0.50 10.98
C ILE A 111 4.74 0.51 11.85
N ALA A 112 6.07 0.50 11.73
CA ALA A 112 6.81 1.75 11.85
C ALA A 112 6.47 2.60 10.61
N VAL A 113 5.36 3.34 10.65
CA VAL A 113 5.28 4.59 9.89
C VAL A 113 6.37 5.47 10.51
N ARG A 114 7.53 5.55 9.85
CA ARG A 114 8.43 6.67 10.11
C ARG A 114 7.81 7.88 9.40
N PRO A 115 7.40 8.94 10.11
CA PRO A 115 7.26 10.22 9.47
C PRO A 115 8.67 10.68 9.07
N GLU A 116 8.87 10.93 7.78
CA GLU A 116 9.89 11.88 7.34
C GLU A 116 9.37 13.30 7.55
#